data_AF-A0A536GSC3-F1
#
_entry.id   AF-A0A536GSC3-F1
#
_cell.length_a   1.000
_cell.length_b   1.000
_cell.length_c   1.000
_cell.angle_alpha   90.00
_cell.angle_beta   90.00
_cell.angle_gamma   90.00
#
_symmetry.space_group_name_H-M   'P 1'
#
loop_
_entity.id
_entity.type
_entity.pdbx_description
1 polymer ?
#
loop_
_entity_poly.entity_id
_entity_poly.type
_entity_poly.pdbx_seq_one_letter_code
_entity_poly.pdbx_strand_id
1 'polypeptide(L)'
;MLLTRELAESQATAAEKRIARGERQGLLNGVPISIKETSALAGYRNSLASRVFEKSIAQVDSFAIGRLKEEGAVILGKTNAPEFGTR
;
A
#
# COMPACT_ATOMS: atom_id res chain seq x y z
N MET A 1 3.57 7.09 11.59
CA MET A 1 2.88 6.00 10.86
C MET A 1 1.73 6.63 10.09
N LEU A 2 1.47 6.19 8.85
CA LEU A 2 0.37 6.69 8.02
C LEU A 2 -0.65 5.57 7.80
N LEU A 3 -1.94 5.85 7.95
CA LEU A 3 -3.02 4.90 7.69
C LEU A 3 -3.68 5.20 6.34
N THR A 4 -4.09 4.14 5.64
CA THR A 4 -4.78 4.22 4.34
C THR A 4 -6.20 3.65 4.46
N ARG A 5 -6.97 4.12 5.45
CA ARG A 5 -8.29 3.57 5.82
C ARG A 5 -9.22 3.40 4.61
N GLU A 6 -9.48 4.47 3.88
CA GLU A 6 -10.41 4.47 2.75
C GLU A 6 -9.97 3.51 1.63
N LEU A 7 -8.66 3.49 1.34
CA LEU A 7 -8.10 2.55 0.38
C LEU A 7 -8.23 1.10 0.88
N ALA A 8 -7.93 0.83 2.15
CA ALA A 8 -8.02 -0.50 2.73
C ALA A 8 -9.45 -1.03 2.69
N GLU A 9 -10.42 -0.20 3.08
CA GLU A 9 -11.85 -0.53 3.04
C GLU A 9 -12.30 -0.81 1.59
N SER A 10 -11.90 0.05 0.63
CA SER A 10 -12.18 -0.14 -0.79
C SER A 10 -11.59 -1.45 -1.34
N GLN A 11 -10.32 -1.74 -1.02
CA GLN A 11 -9.63 -2.95 -1.45
C GLN A 11 -10.26 -4.21 -0.84
N ALA A 12 -10.64 -4.17 0.44
CA ALA A 12 -11.31 -5.28 1.11
C ALA A 12 -12.69 -5.57 0.50
N THR A 13 -13.50 -4.53 0.25
CA THR A 13 -14.79 -4.69 -0.45
C THR A 13 -14.60 -5.24 -1.86
N ALA A 14 -13.56 -4.80 -2.58
CA ALA A 14 -13.26 -5.35 -3.90
C ALA A 14 -12.89 -6.84 -3.81
N ALA A 15 -12.07 -7.23 -2.84
CA ALA A 15 -11.69 -8.63 -2.61
C ALA A 15 -12.90 -9.52 -2.32
N GLU A 16 -13.82 -9.06 -1.45
CA GLU A 16 -15.06 -9.75 -1.15
C GLU A 16 -15.94 -9.95 -2.40
N LYS A 17 -16.10 -8.89 -3.22
CA LYS A 17 -16.87 -8.97 -4.47
C LYS A 17 -16.30 -9.99 -5.45
N ARG A 18 -14.97 -10.10 -5.59
CA ARG A 18 -14.34 -11.10 -6.46
C ARG A 18 -14.63 -12.52 -5.97
N ILE A 19 -14.55 -12.75 -4.65
CA ILE A 19 -14.86 -14.04 -4.04
C ILE A 19 -16.33 -14.40 -4.28
N ALA A 20 -17.26 -13.48 -3.99
CA ALA A 20 -18.69 -13.72 -4.17
C ALA A 20 -19.08 -14.06 -5.61
N ARG A 21 -18.33 -13.57 -6.60
CA ARG A 21 -18.55 -13.84 -8.03
C ARG A 21 -17.84 -15.10 -8.55
N GLY A 22 -17.04 -15.77 -7.72
CA GLY A 22 -16.23 -16.91 -8.16
C GLY A 22 -15.16 -16.54 -9.19
N GLU A 23 -14.70 -15.28 -9.20
CA GLU A 23 -13.64 -14.83 -10.12
C GLU A 23 -12.29 -15.50 -9.78
N ARG A 24 -11.37 -15.54 -10.74
CA ARG A 24 -9.99 -15.99 -10.45
C ARG A 24 -9.33 -15.00 -9.49
N GLN A 25 -8.86 -15.50 -8.36
CA GLN A 25 -8.21 -14.67 -7.33
C GLN A 25 -6.72 -14.51 -7.61
N GLY A 26 -6.19 -13.31 -7.31
CA GLY A 26 -4.76 -13.13 -7.12
C GLY A 26 -4.28 -13.84 -5.86
N LEU A 27 -2.97 -14.09 -5.76
CA LEU A 27 -2.35 -14.86 -4.67
C LEU A 27 -2.54 -14.21 -3.30
N LEU A 28 -2.82 -12.91 -3.25
CA LEU A 28 -2.95 -12.13 -2.02
C LEU A 28 -4.34 -11.48 -1.89
N ASN A 29 -5.35 -11.97 -2.60
CA ASN A 29 -6.67 -11.35 -2.60
C ASN A 29 -7.24 -11.24 -1.17
N GLY A 30 -7.44 -10.02 -0.70
CA GLY A 30 -7.96 -9.72 0.64
C GLY A 30 -6.94 -9.80 1.77
N VAL A 31 -5.69 -10.18 1.50
CA VAL A 31 -4.66 -10.30 2.54
C VAL A 31 -4.20 -8.91 3.01
N PRO A 32 -4.31 -8.59 4.31
CA PRO A 32 -3.88 -7.30 4.84
C PRO A 32 -2.35 -7.22 4.93
N ILE A 33 -1.79 -6.13 4.43
CA ILE A 33 -0.36 -5.86 4.45
C ILE A 33 -0.07 -4.41 4.86
N SER A 34 1.17 -4.16 5.25
CA SER A 34 1.69 -2.82 5.46
C SER A 34 2.88 -2.56 4.54
N ILE A 35 3.12 -1.28 4.24
CA ILE A 35 4.18 -0.85 3.31
C ILE A 35 5.23 -0.07 4.08
N LYS A 36 6.52 -0.39 3.89
CA LYS A 36 7.62 0.39 4.52
C LYS A 36 7.58 1.85 4.03
N GLU A 37 7.79 2.84 4.92
CA GLU A 37 7.73 4.28 4.56
C GLU A 37 8.56 4.64 3.32
N THR A 38 9.68 3.96 3.11
CA THR A 38 10.60 4.17 1.99
C THR A 38 10.11 3.65 0.63
N SER A 39 8.93 3.00 0.58
CA SER A 39 8.33 2.51 -0.67
C SER A 39 7.19 3.44 -1.13
N ALA A 40 7.16 3.77 -2.41
CA ALA A 40 6.24 4.75 -2.97
C ALA A 40 4.85 4.12 -3.20
N LEU A 41 3.82 4.72 -2.58
CA LEU A 41 2.42 4.36 -2.77
C LEU A 41 1.72 5.58 -3.37
N ALA A 42 1.25 5.46 -4.62
CA ALA A 42 0.67 6.57 -5.38
C ALA A 42 -0.46 7.26 -4.60
N GLY A 43 -0.46 8.59 -4.59
CA GLY A 43 -1.44 9.41 -3.88
C GLY A 43 -1.18 9.56 -2.38
N TYR A 44 -0.17 8.88 -1.83
CA TYR A 44 0.18 8.96 -0.41
C TYR A 44 1.56 9.57 -0.19
N ARG A 45 1.76 10.06 1.04
CA ARG A 45 3.04 10.63 1.49
C ARG A 45 4.17 9.62 1.35
N ASN A 46 5.30 10.08 0.83
CA ASN A 46 6.52 9.32 0.67
C ASN A 46 7.72 10.14 1.18
N SER A 47 7.85 10.20 2.50
CA SER A 47 8.86 11.03 3.16
C SER A 47 10.24 10.38 3.26
N LEU A 48 10.38 9.10 2.89
CA LEU A 48 11.59 8.31 3.14
C LEU A 48 12.02 8.33 4.62
N ALA A 49 11.05 8.52 5.53
CA ALA A 49 11.24 8.77 6.96
C ALA A 49 12.13 9.97 7.30
N SER A 50 12.24 10.94 6.38
CA SER A 50 12.98 12.18 6.53
C SER A 50 12.07 13.41 6.56
N ARG A 51 12.41 14.39 7.38
CA ARG A 51 11.70 15.69 7.41
C ARG A 51 11.87 16.48 6.12
N VAL A 52 12.96 16.25 5.38
CA VAL A 52 13.24 16.92 4.09
C VAL A 52 12.14 16.63 3.07
N PHE A 53 11.54 15.43 3.13
CA PHE A 53 10.51 14.98 2.19
C PHE A 53 9.12 14.87 2.83
N GLU A 54 8.88 15.54 3.97
CA GLU A 54 7.62 15.43 4.72
C GLU A 54 6.36 15.70 3.87
N LYS A 55 6.45 16.63 2.90
CA LYS A 55 5.34 17.02 2.01
C LYS A 55 5.37 16.30 0.66
N SER A 56 6.28 15.35 0.45
CA SER A 56 6.40 14.63 -0.82
C SER A 56 5.27 13.61 -0.96
N ILE A 57 4.50 13.71 -2.04
CA ILE A 57 3.45 12.76 -2.42
C ILE A 57 3.91 11.95 -3.62
N ALA A 58 3.86 10.62 -3.50
CA ALA A 58 4.22 9.75 -4.61
C ALA A 58 3.19 9.86 -5.74
N GLN A 59 3.69 10.06 -6.97
CA GLN A 59 2.85 10.12 -8.18
C GLN A 59 2.52 8.73 -8.72
N VAL A 60 3.42 7.76 -8.51
CA VAL A 60 3.29 6.39 -8.99
C VAL A 60 3.65 5.40 -7.88
N ASP A 61 3.12 4.20 -7.99
CA ASP A 61 3.51 3.10 -7.12
C ASP A 61 4.93 2.64 -7.46
N SER A 62 5.69 2.22 -6.44
CA SER A 62 6.86 1.38 -6.69
C SER A 62 6.42 0.07 -7.34
N PHE A 63 7.28 -0.51 -8.18
CA PHE A 63 6.98 -1.74 -8.93
C PHE A 63 6.36 -2.86 -8.06
N ALA A 64 6.97 -3.15 -6.90
CA ALA A 64 6.47 -4.17 -5.99
C ALA A 64 5.05 -3.85 -5.46
N ILE A 65 4.73 -2.58 -5.20
CA ILE A 65 3.41 -2.17 -4.72
C ILE A 65 2.36 -2.33 -5.82
N GLY A 66 2.70 -2.00 -7.07
CA GLY A 66 1.83 -2.27 -8.22
C GLY A 66 1.46 -3.74 -8.31
N ARG A 67 2.47 -4.63 -8.25
CA ARG A 67 2.27 -6.08 -8.23
C ARG A 67 1.41 -6.56 -7.07
N LEU A 68 1.62 -6.04 -5.86
CA LEU A 68 0.81 -6.39 -4.69
C LEU A 68 -0.66 -5.98 -4.86
N LYS A 69 -0.92 -4.81 -5.46
CA LYS A 69 -2.28 -4.34 -5.79
C LYS A 69 -2.94 -5.23 -6.85
N GLU A 70 -2.21 -5.63 -7.89
CA GLU A 70 -2.69 -6.55 -8.93
C GLU A 70 -3.09 -7.91 -8.35
N GLU A 71 -2.32 -8.43 -7.39
CA GLU A 71 -2.63 -9.68 -6.67
C GLU A 71 -3.74 -9.53 -5.62
N GLY A 72 -4.32 -8.34 -5.47
CA GLY A 72 -5.50 -8.08 -4.63
C GLY A 72 -5.20 -7.85 -3.14
N ALA A 73 -3.96 -7.52 -2.78
CA ALA A 73 -3.60 -7.22 -1.40
C ALA A 73 -4.31 -5.96 -0.86
N VAL A 74 -4.59 -5.96 0.45
CA VAL A 74 -5.23 -4.86 1.17
C VAL A 74 -4.17 -4.07 1.94
N ILE A 75 -3.90 -2.85 1.53
CA ILE A 75 -2.86 -2.00 2.12
C ILE A 75 -3.46 -1.21 3.29
N LEU A 76 -3.02 -1.52 4.51
CA LEU A 76 -3.49 -0.87 5.73
C LEU A 76 -2.87 0.51 5.98
N GLY A 77 -1.64 0.70 5.51
CA GLY A 77 -0.88 1.90 5.78
C GLY A 77 0.61 1.77 5.51
N LYS A 78 1.33 2.84 5.85
CA LYS A 78 2.79 2.90 5.80
C LYS A 78 3.40 2.83 7.21
N THR A 79 4.29 1.86 7.42
CA THR A 79 5.05 1.67 8.66
C THR A 79 6.21 2.64 8.76
N ASN A 80 6.63 2.96 9.98
CA ASN A 80 7.81 3.79 10.20
C ASN A 80 9.10 3.08 9.71
N ALA A 81 10.14 3.86 9.42
CA ALA A 81 11.46 3.35 9.06
C ALA A 81 12.55 4.28 9.60
N PRO A 82 13.82 3.82 9.68
CA PRO A 82 14.96 4.72 9.77
C PRO A 82 14.98 5.67 8.57
N GLU A 83 15.45 6.90 8.79
CA GLU A 83 15.63 7.88 7.73
C GLU A 83 16.43 7.28 6.57
N PHE A 84 15.90 7.38 5.35
CA PHE A 84 16.47 6.78 4.13
C PHE A 84 16.68 5.26 4.17
N GLY A 85 16.16 4.56 5.18
CA GLY A 85 16.35 3.12 5.36
C GLY A 85 17.77 2.74 5.78
N THR A 86 18.55 3.65 6.37
CA THR A 86 19.98 3.45 6.65
C THR A 86 20.30 2.64 7.91
N ARG A 87 19.38 1.79 8.38
CA ARG A 87 19.60 0.86 9.49
C ARG A 87 18.74 -0.40 9.31
#